data_AF-A0A0C9Y1H5-F1
#
_entry.id   AF-A0A0C9Y1H5-F1
#
_cell.length_a   1.000
_cell.length_b   1.000
_cell.length_c   1.000
_cell.angle_alpha   90.00
_cell.angle_beta   90.00
_cell.angle_gamma   90.00
#
_symmetry.space_group_name_H-M   'P 1'
#
loop_
_entity.id
_entity.type
_entity.pdbx_description
1 polymer ?
#
loop_
_entity_poly.entity_id
_entity_poly.type
_entity_poly.pdbx_seq_one_letter_code
_entity_poly.pdbx_strand_id
1 'polypeptide(L)'
;FRIIGPTGSGKSSFIARLTGDKSIEIGHTVEPAASEVRHYNYFDESGRSVTLVDSPGFDDSREGFTDADVLGKIAAFLEITFEQDKKLSGIIYLHWITDTSGGVSRRNLVMFRKLCGALENVFVVTTGWDHWEEDRETMEKRENELMRTPGKFFQPVIAAGGQFLRHDNTKGSARRIVERLLKNHPIPLQIQIEMRDGKTLEETAAGSELAAELKKVVDELRKEVKDLKEEMAVAIAEKDEALKELEAERSKIKAEMENISNEQATANKKLQDLERAQVVSREEQARIQSLLEIVREETDRKHRDLLRSMRHQVSVIFAL
;
A
#
# COMPACT_ATOMS: atom_id res chain seq x y z
N PHE A 1 -27.52 -20.90 22.26
CA PHE A 1 -26.67 -21.01 21.05
C PHE A 1 -25.86 -19.74 20.88
N ARG A 2 -24.69 -19.85 20.26
CA ARG A 2 -23.87 -18.69 19.94
C ARG A 2 -23.81 -18.50 18.44
N ILE A 3 -23.85 -17.25 18.00
CA ILE A 3 -23.75 -16.87 16.59
C ILE A 3 -22.40 -16.18 16.39
N ILE A 4 -21.63 -16.67 15.42
CA ILE A 4 -20.28 -16.20 15.10
C ILE A 4 -20.16 -16.05 13.58
N GLY A 5 -19.27 -15.19 13.13
CA GLY A 5 -18.95 -15.00 11.72
C GLY A 5 -18.36 -13.61 11.50
N PRO A 6 -17.72 -13.37 10.35
CA PRO A 6 -17.13 -12.08 10.03
C PRO A 6 -18.19 -10.97 9.96
N THR A 7 -17.74 -9.72 10.01
CA THR A 7 -18.62 -8.57 9.74
C THR A 7 -19.24 -8.71 8.34
N GLY A 8 -20.53 -8.41 8.22
CA GLY A 8 -21.27 -8.57 6.95
C GLY A 8 -21.79 -9.99 6.68
N SER A 9 -21.49 -11.01 7.49
CA SER A 9 -21.99 -12.38 7.27
C SER A 9 -23.48 -12.60 7.57
N GLY A 10 -24.24 -11.56 7.90
CA GLY A 10 -25.68 -11.65 8.12
C GLY A 10 -26.13 -12.08 9.53
N LYS A 11 -25.26 -11.97 10.56
CA LYS A 11 -25.59 -12.31 11.97
C LYS A 11 -26.86 -11.63 12.46
N SER A 12 -26.91 -10.30 12.42
CA SER A 12 -28.08 -9.53 12.87
C SER A 12 -29.33 -9.85 12.06
N SER A 13 -29.19 -10.04 10.73
CA SER A 13 -30.32 -10.46 9.88
C SER A 13 -30.86 -11.82 10.29
N PHE A 14 -29.98 -12.82 10.48
CA PHE A 14 -30.37 -14.16 10.92
C PHE A 14 -31.15 -14.12 12.24
N ILE A 15 -30.66 -13.36 13.23
CA ILE A 15 -31.33 -13.21 14.53
C ILE A 15 -32.69 -12.55 14.35
N ALA A 16 -32.76 -11.43 13.62
CA ALA A 16 -34.01 -10.72 13.37
C ALA A 16 -35.05 -11.58 12.63
N ARG A 17 -34.63 -12.39 11.64
CA ARG A 17 -35.51 -13.33 10.95
C ARG A 17 -36.05 -14.40 11.89
N LEU A 18 -35.21 -14.90 12.79
CA LEU A 18 -35.55 -15.96 13.72
C LEU A 18 -36.50 -15.49 14.83
N THR A 19 -36.14 -14.39 15.51
CA THR A 19 -36.91 -13.83 16.63
C THR A 19 -38.15 -13.08 16.16
N GLY A 20 -38.10 -12.51 14.94
CA GLY A 20 -39.10 -11.56 14.46
C GLY A 20 -38.99 -10.18 15.11
N ASP A 21 -37.90 -9.92 15.83
CA ASP A 21 -37.65 -8.66 16.52
C ASP A 21 -37.25 -7.56 15.51
N LYS A 22 -38.10 -6.54 15.42
CA LYS A 22 -37.92 -5.39 14.52
C LYS A 22 -37.01 -4.31 15.08
N SER A 23 -36.65 -4.38 16.36
CA SER A 23 -35.74 -3.43 17.01
C SER A 23 -34.27 -3.73 16.71
N ILE A 24 -33.97 -4.91 16.16
CA ILE A 24 -32.63 -5.28 15.74
C ILE A 24 -32.26 -4.46 14.50
N GLU A 25 -31.35 -3.51 14.67
CA GLU A 25 -30.80 -2.72 13.57
C GLU A 25 -30.02 -3.63 12.61
N ILE A 26 -30.53 -3.74 11.39
CA ILE A 26 -29.88 -4.41 10.26
C ILE A 26 -29.28 -3.31 9.40
N GLY A 27 -27.97 -3.09 9.49
CA GLY A 27 -27.28 -2.03 8.77
C GLY A 27 -25.91 -2.46 8.27
N HIS A 28 -25.50 -1.91 7.13
CA HIS A 28 -24.13 -1.98 6.58
C HIS A 28 -23.21 -0.91 7.19
N THR A 29 -23.74 -0.05 8.06
CA THR A 29 -23.00 0.98 8.78
C THR A 29 -22.29 0.36 9.98
N VAL A 30 -20.97 0.53 9.99
CA VAL A 30 -20.03 0.09 11.04
C VAL A 30 -20.17 0.99 12.28
N GLU A 31 -21.37 1.10 12.83
CA GLU A 31 -21.59 1.73 14.14
C GLU A 31 -21.51 0.68 15.27
N PRO A 32 -21.18 1.07 16.52
CA PRO A 32 -20.57 0.22 17.54
C PRO A 32 -21.49 -0.85 18.16
N ALA A 33 -22.56 -1.26 17.48
CA ALA A 33 -23.49 -2.27 17.98
C ALA A 33 -22.84 -3.65 18.23
N ALA A 34 -21.71 -3.93 17.56
CA ALA A 34 -20.98 -5.19 17.66
C ALA A 34 -19.90 -5.22 18.76
N SER A 35 -19.75 -4.19 19.61
CA SER A 35 -18.71 -4.22 20.67
C SER A 35 -19.13 -4.98 21.93
N GLU A 36 -20.42 -5.27 22.10
CA GLU A 36 -20.94 -5.96 23.29
C GLU A 36 -21.56 -7.31 22.93
N VAL A 37 -21.44 -8.27 23.85
CA VAL A 37 -22.13 -9.56 23.74
C VAL A 37 -23.62 -9.33 24.01
N ARG A 38 -24.47 -9.60 23.03
CA ARG A 38 -25.92 -9.36 23.12
C ARG A 38 -26.69 -10.67 23.23
N HIS A 39 -27.81 -10.59 23.95
CA HIS A 39 -28.68 -11.71 24.22
C HIS A 39 -30.03 -11.52 23.56
N TYR A 40 -30.46 -12.52 22.79
CA TYR A 40 -31.78 -12.56 22.20
C TYR A 40 -32.48 -13.84 22.59
N ASN A 41 -33.77 -13.77 22.91
CA ASN A 41 -34.56 -14.95 23.25
C ASN A 41 -35.47 -15.31 22.08
N TYR A 42 -35.46 -16.60 21.74
CA TYR A 42 -36.36 -17.23 20.80
C TYR A 42 -37.12 -18.34 21.52
N PHE A 43 -38.41 -18.49 21.22
CA PHE A 43 -39.21 -19.62 21.72
C PHE A 43 -39.51 -20.54 20.54
N ASP A 44 -39.17 -21.82 20.69
CA ASP A 44 -39.57 -22.81 19.70
C ASP A 44 -41.07 -23.13 19.78
N GLU A 45 -41.57 -23.94 18.86
CA GLU A 45 -42.98 -24.35 18.83
C GLU A 45 -43.44 -25.11 20.09
N SER A 46 -42.51 -25.72 20.82
CA SER A 46 -42.80 -26.42 22.08
C SER A 46 -42.82 -25.50 23.30
N GLY A 47 -42.52 -24.21 23.12
CA GLY A 47 -42.38 -23.23 24.20
C GLY A 47 -41.01 -23.27 24.89
N ARG A 48 -40.04 -24.03 24.37
CA ARG A 48 -38.66 -24.03 24.90
C ARG A 48 -38.00 -22.70 24.59
N SER A 49 -37.44 -22.07 25.62
CA SER A 49 -36.65 -20.85 25.46
C SER A 49 -35.25 -21.18 24.95
N VAL A 50 -34.82 -20.47 23.92
CA VAL A 50 -33.50 -20.54 23.31
C VAL A 50 -32.87 -19.16 23.40
N THR A 51 -31.78 -19.06 24.16
CA THR A 51 -30.97 -17.85 24.17
C THR A 51 -29.95 -17.89 23.04
N LEU A 52 -30.00 -16.89 22.17
CA LEU A 52 -29.01 -16.60 21.14
C LEU A 52 -28.05 -15.56 21.68
N VAL A 53 -26.77 -15.88 21.60
CA VAL A 53 -25.70 -14.98 22.00
C VAL A 53 -25.07 -14.45 20.73
N ASP A 54 -25.26 -13.17 20.46
CA ASP A 54 -24.55 -12.45 19.41
C ASP A 54 -23.24 -11.92 19.98
N SER A 55 -22.15 -12.13 19.26
CA SER A 55 -20.82 -11.72 19.68
C SER A 55 -20.07 -11.11 18.50
N PRO A 56 -19.17 -10.14 18.76
CA PRO A 56 -18.23 -9.69 17.74
C PRO A 56 -17.53 -10.90 17.09
N GLY A 57 -17.31 -10.82 15.78
CA GLY A 57 -16.48 -11.79 15.07
C GLY A 57 -15.00 -11.48 15.32
N PHE A 58 -14.14 -12.49 15.16
CA PHE A 58 -12.72 -12.20 14.88
C PHE A 58 -12.65 -11.50 13.50
N ASP A 59 -11.60 -10.73 13.23
CA ASP A 59 -11.49 -9.85 12.05
C ASP A 59 -12.44 -8.64 12.03
N ASP A 60 -12.86 -8.20 13.20
CA ASP A 60 -13.60 -6.95 13.33
C ASP A 60 -12.64 -5.77 13.16
N SER A 61 -12.59 -5.21 11.95
CA SER A 61 -11.65 -4.15 11.55
C SER A 61 -11.98 -2.76 12.11
N ARG A 62 -12.70 -2.68 13.23
CA ARG A 62 -12.96 -1.41 13.92
C ARG A 62 -11.68 -0.90 14.56
N GLU A 63 -11.45 0.40 14.42
CA GLU A 63 -10.26 1.06 14.96
C GLU A 63 -10.17 0.84 16.49
N GLY A 64 -9.03 0.33 16.94
CA GLY A 64 -8.78 0.05 18.36
C GLY A 64 -9.44 -1.22 18.92
N PHE A 65 -10.01 -2.09 18.08
CA PHE A 65 -10.57 -3.38 18.51
C PHE A 65 -9.78 -4.54 17.90
N THR A 66 -9.24 -5.41 18.75
CA THR A 66 -8.33 -6.49 18.32
C THR A 66 -8.94 -7.87 18.52
N ASP A 67 -8.40 -8.89 17.84
CA ASP A 67 -8.81 -10.29 18.05
C ASP A 67 -8.57 -10.75 19.51
N ALA A 68 -7.60 -10.15 20.21
CA ALA A 68 -7.39 -10.39 21.64
C ALA A 68 -8.56 -9.85 22.48
N ASP A 69 -9.10 -8.68 22.14
CA ASP A 69 -10.27 -8.11 22.80
C ASP A 69 -11.52 -8.97 22.54
N VAL A 70 -11.67 -9.46 21.31
CA VAL A 70 -12.74 -10.41 20.95
C VAL A 70 -12.61 -11.68 21.80
N LEU A 71 -11.43 -12.28 21.86
CA LEU A 71 -11.16 -13.48 22.64
C LEU A 71 -11.45 -13.25 24.15
N GLY A 72 -11.02 -12.12 24.69
CA GLY A 72 -11.28 -11.74 26.09
C GLY A 72 -12.76 -11.61 26.41
N LYS A 73 -13.54 -10.93 25.56
CA LYS A 73 -15.00 -10.79 25.71
C LYS A 73 -15.71 -12.14 25.66
N ILE A 74 -15.22 -13.03 24.79
CA ILE A 74 -15.73 -14.40 24.68
C ILE A 74 -15.45 -15.19 25.94
N ALA A 75 -14.22 -15.15 26.44
CA ALA A 75 -13.82 -15.88 27.63
C ALA A 75 -14.62 -15.42 28.85
N ALA A 76 -14.72 -14.11 29.08
CA ALA A 76 -15.51 -13.54 30.17
C ALA A 76 -16.99 -13.95 30.10
N PHE A 77 -17.57 -13.97 28.90
CA PHE A 77 -18.93 -14.45 28.71
C PHE A 77 -19.09 -15.95 29.05
N LEU A 78 -18.14 -16.76 28.60
CA LEU A 78 -18.16 -18.20 28.81
C LEU A 78 -17.91 -18.58 30.27
N GLU A 79 -17.15 -17.77 31.00
CA GLU A 79 -16.92 -17.90 32.44
C GLU A 79 -18.20 -17.64 33.25
N ILE A 80 -18.88 -16.51 33.02
CA ILE A 80 -20.16 -16.17 33.67
C ILE A 80 -21.23 -17.24 33.42
N THR A 81 -21.31 -17.74 32.19
CA THR A 81 -22.30 -18.78 31.84
C THR A 81 -21.95 -20.15 32.40
N PHE A 82 -20.67 -20.45 32.53
CA PHE A 82 -20.20 -21.69 33.15
C PHE A 82 -20.50 -21.74 34.65
N GLU A 83 -20.30 -20.63 35.39
CA GLU A 83 -20.66 -20.52 36.80
C GLU A 83 -22.15 -20.77 37.06
N GLN A 84 -23.00 -20.51 36.07
CA GLN A 84 -24.44 -20.75 36.12
C GLN A 84 -24.85 -22.17 35.67
N ASP A 85 -23.90 -23.08 35.45
CA ASP A 85 -24.09 -24.42 34.85
C ASP A 85 -24.82 -24.38 33.49
N LYS A 86 -24.74 -23.25 32.79
CA LYS A 86 -25.33 -23.09 31.45
C LYS A 86 -24.32 -23.51 30.40
N LYS A 87 -24.53 -24.70 29.84
CA LYS A 87 -23.72 -25.23 28.74
C LYS A 87 -24.18 -24.64 27.41
N LEU A 88 -23.23 -24.31 26.55
CA LEU A 88 -23.56 -23.92 25.19
C LEU A 88 -24.05 -25.14 24.41
N SER A 89 -25.30 -25.11 23.95
CA SER A 89 -25.89 -26.20 23.16
C SER A 89 -25.32 -26.33 21.75
N GLY A 90 -24.62 -25.31 21.25
CA GLY A 90 -24.02 -25.32 19.91
C GLY A 90 -23.75 -23.92 19.36
N ILE A 91 -23.01 -23.90 18.25
CA ILE A 91 -22.55 -22.68 17.59
C ILE A 91 -23.00 -22.66 16.14
N ILE A 92 -23.49 -21.50 15.71
CA ILE A 92 -23.85 -21.21 14.34
C ILE A 92 -22.78 -20.26 13.78
N TYR A 93 -21.96 -20.75 12.86
CA TYR A 93 -20.98 -19.94 12.13
C TYR A 93 -21.58 -19.48 10.81
N LEU A 94 -21.85 -18.18 10.68
CA LEU A 94 -22.37 -17.59 9.46
C LEU A 94 -21.24 -17.17 8.52
N HIS A 95 -21.35 -17.57 7.25
CA HIS A 95 -20.43 -17.20 6.20
C HIS A 95 -21.19 -16.70 4.98
N TRP A 96 -20.79 -15.56 4.43
CA TRP A 96 -21.38 -15.05 3.20
C TRP A 96 -20.86 -15.87 2.02
N ILE A 97 -21.75 -16.42 1.19
CA ILE A 97 -21.37 -17.41 0.16
C ILE A 97 -20.41 -16.85 -0.89
N THR A 98 -20.51 -15.55 -1.19
CA THR A 98 -19.66 -14.87 -2.17
C THR A 98 -18.37 -14.31 -1.58
N ASP A 99 -18.13 -14.51 -0.28
CA ASP A 99 -16.92 -14.01 0.36
C ASP A 99 -15.68 -14.74 -0.16
N THR A 100 -14.83 -13.97 -0.83
CA THR A 100 -13.56 -14.42 -1.41
C THR A 100 -12.36 -14.13 -0.52
N SER A 101 -12.58 -13.58 0.68
CA SER A 101 -11.54 -13.21 1.67
C SER A 101 -10.86 -14.44 2.26
N GLY A 102 -10.12 -15.18 1.42
CA GLY A 102 -9.57 -16.48 1.70
C GLY A 102 -8.48 -16.50 2.78
N GLY A 103 -7.95 -15.35 3.20
CA GLY A 103 -6.97 -15.25 4.29
C GLY A 103 -7.58 -14.98 5.66
N VAL A 104 -8.49 -14.00 5.72
CA VAL A 104 -9.17 -13.49 6.93
C VAL A 104 -10.14 -14.56 7.47
N SER A 105 -11.01 -15.08 6.61
CA SER A 105 -11.92 -16.19 6.92
C SER A 105 -11.21 -17.46 7.41
N ARG A 106 -9.97 -17.72 6.95
CA ARG A 106 -9.18 -18.86 7.41
C ARG A 106 -8.67 -18.71 8.84
N ARG A 107 -8.18 -17.53 9.24
CA ARG A 107 -7.70 -17.28 10.61
C ARG A 107 -8.86 -17.40 11.60
N ASN A 108 -9.97 -16.74 11.29
CA ASN A 108 -11.22 -16.81 12.03
C ASN A 108 -11.65 -18.27 12.26
N LEU A 109 -11.56 -19.12 11.23
CA LEU A 109 -11.91 -20.53 11.33
C LEU A 109 -10.94 -21.36 12.17
N VAL A 110 -9.64 -21.08 12.11
CA VAL A 110 -8.67 -21.77 12.97
C VAL A 110 -8.92 -21.43 14.43
N MET A 111 -9.04 -20.14 14.75
CA MET A 111 -9.28 -19.66 16.11
C MET A 111 -10.62 -20.16 16.66
N PHE A 112 -11.66 -20.10 15.84
CA PHE A 112 -12.97 -20.68 16.12
C PHE A 112 -12.90 -22.18 16.46
N ARG A 113 -12.15 -22.97 15.68
CA ARG A 113 -12.01 -24.41 15.93
C ARG A 113 -11.31 -24.68 17.27
N LYS A 114 -10.31 -23.87 17.62
CA LYS A 114 -9.59 -23.96 18.89
C LYS A 114 -10.46 -23.61 20.09
N LEU A 115 -11.36 -22.62 19.94
CA LEU A 115 -12.34 -22.27 20.98
C LEU A 115 -13.34 -23.41 21.26
N CYS A 116 -13.80 -24.08 20.20
CA CYS A 116 -14.85 -25.07 20.31
C CYS A 116 -14.34 -26.42 20.82
N GLY A 117 -13.25 -26.93 20.25
CA GLY A 117 -12.78 -28.32 20.42
C GLY A 117 -13.73 -29.35 19.81
N ALA A 118 -14.99 -29.40 20.28
CA ALA A 118 -16.03 -30.28 19.78
C ALA A 118 -16.79 -29.64 18.61
N LEU A 119 -16.37 -30.00 17.39
CA LEU A 119 -16.94 -29.45 16.16
C LEU A 119 -18.28 -30.08 15.76
N GLU A 120 -18.73 -31.16 16.41
CA GLU A 120 -20.02 -31.81 16.17
C GLU A 120 -21.23 -30.93 16.50
N ASN A 121 -21.06 -29.94 17.38
CA ASN A 121 -22.08 -28.93 17.71
C ASN A 121 -21.90 -27.62 16.95
N VAL A 122 -21.14 -27.64 15.86
CA VAL A 122 -20.94 -26.50 14.98
C VAL A 122 -21.76 -26.67 13.72
N PHE A 123 -22.63 -25.70 13.46
CA PHE A 123 -23.33 -25.56 12.20
C PHE A 123 -22.70 -24.41 11.42
N VAL A 124 -22.06 -24.74 10.31
CA VAL A 124 -21.65 -23.75 9.31
C VAL A 124 -22.87 -23.45 8.45
N VAL A 125 -23.24 -22.18 8.39
CA VAL A 125 -24.41 -21.71 7.68
C VAL A 125 -24.01 -20.66 6.66
N THR A 126 -24.28 -20.91 5.39
CA THR A 126 -24.00 -19.96 4.32
C THR A 126 -25.19 -19.01 4.11
N THR A 127 -24.91 -17.73 3.97
CA THR A 127 -25.87 -16.63 3.74
C THR A 127 -25.59 -15.95 2.40
N GLY A 128 -26.45 -15.01 1.99
CA GLY A 128 -26.26 -14.24 0.74
C GLY A 128 -26.72 -15.00 -0.51
N TRP A 129 -27.51 -16.06 -0.35
CA TRP A 129 -28.08 -16.84 -1.45
C TRP A 129 -29.12 -16.08 -2.28
N ASP A 130 -29.63 -14.98 -1.73
CA ASP A 130 -30.57 -14.04 -2.33
C ASP A 130 -29.88 -12.86 -3.05
N HIS A 131 -28.54 -12.84 -3.08
CA HIS A 131 -27.77 -11.81 -3.76
C HIS A 131 -27.73 -12.07 -5.27
N TRP A 132 -28.20 -11.10 -6.07
CA TRP A 132 -28.47 -11.27 -7.51
C TRP A 132 -27.26 -10.95 -8.41
N GLU A 133 -26.18 -10.40 -7.86
CA GLU A 133 -25.00 -9.98 -8.61
C GLU A 133 -24.13 -11.16 -9.09
N GLU A 134 -24.29 -12.34 -8.47
CA GLU A 134 -23.58 -13.55 -8.85
C GLU A 134 -24.55 -14.62 -9.34
N ASP A 135 -24.12 -15.39 -10.35
CA ASP A 135 -24.92 -16.49 -10.85
C ASP A 135 -24.93 -17.65 -9.85
N ARG A 136 -26.06 -18.35 -9.78
CA ARG A 136 -26.27 -19.45 -8.84
C ARG A 136 -25.26 -20.59 -9.02
N GLU A 137 -24.79 -20.84 -10.25
CA GLU A 137 -23.84 -21.92 -10.53
C GLU A 137 -22.47 -21.60 -9.91
N THR A 138 -22.02 -20.35 -10.00
CA THR A 138 -20.80 -19.87 -9.35
C THR A 138 -20.87 -19.99 -7.83
N MET A 139 -21.99 -19.58 -7.22
CA MET A 139 -22.22 -19.72 -5.78
C MET A 139 -22.22 -21.19 -5.33
N GLU A 140 -22.81 -22.09 -6.12
CA GLU A 140 -22.82 -23.53 -5.85
C GLU A 140 -21.44 -24.18 -6.03
N LYS A 141 -20.64 -23.72 -7.01
CA LYS A 141 -19.22 -24.11 -7.12
C LYS A 141 -18.43 -23.67 -5.89
N ARG A 142 -18.66 -22.45 -5.43
CA ARG A 142 -18.03 -21.91 -4.22
C ARG A 142 -18.41 -22.69 -2.98
N GLU A 143 -19.69 -23.02 -2.82
CA GLU A 143 -20.14 -23.90 -1.72
C GLU A 143 -19.40 -25.24 -1.73
N ASN A 144 -19.27 -25.87 -2.91
CA ASN A 144 -18.54 -27.12 -3.03
C ASN A 144 -17.06 -26.97 -2.67
N GLU A 145 -16.41 -25.88 -3.07
CA GLU A 145 -15.03 -25.57 -2.68
C GLU A 145 -14.91 -25.46 -1.15
N LEU A 146 -15.80 -24.68 -0.52
CA LEU A 146 -15.84 -24.46 0.92
C LEU A 146 -16.05 -25.76 1.72
N MET A 147 -16.84 -26.69 1.19
CA MET A 147 -17.17 -27.96 1.84
C MET A 147 -16.13 -29.06 1.60
N ARG A 148 -15.56 -29.13 0.40
CA ARG A 148 -14.84 -30.33 -0.07
C ARG A 148 -13.34 -30.16 -0.16
N THR A 149 -12.81 -28.93 -0.09
CA THR A 149 -11.36 -28.73 -0.23
C THR A 149 -10.63 -29.35 0.96
N PRO A 150 -9.80 -30.39 0.76
CA PRO A 150 -9.21 -31.16 1.86
C PRO A 150 -8.35 -30.29 2.78
N GLY A 151 -8.61 -30.36 4.09
CA GLY A 151 -7.84 -29.62 5.09
C GLY A 151 -7.99 -28.10 5.03
N LYS A 152 -8.92 -27.57 4.21
CA LYS A 152 -9.17 -26.14 4.06
C LYS A 152 -10.63 -25.80 4.38
N PHE A 153 -10.89 -24.51 4.62
CA PHE A 153 -12.22 -23.95 4.84
C PHE A 153 -12.99 -24.73 5.92
N PHE A 154 -14.18 -25.24 5.59
CA PHE A 154 -15.09 -25.90 6.51
C PHE A 154 -15.03 -27.42 6.43
N GLN A 155 -14.26 -27.99 5.51
CA GLN A 155 -14.09 -29.43 5.40
C GLN A 155 -13.66 -30.09 6.72
N PRO A 156 -12.74 -29.51 7.53
CA PRO A 156 -12.39 -30.07 8.84
C PRO A 156 -13.54 -30.07 9.86
N VAL A 157 -14.47 -29.11 9.78
CA VAL A 157 -15.65 -29.05 10.65
C VAL A 157 -16.63 -30.15 10.26
N ILE A 158 -16.86 -30.32 8.96
CA ILE A 158 -17.73 -31.38 8.40
C ILE A 158 -17.17 -32.76 8.73
N ALA A 159 -15.85 -32.96 8.57
CA ALA A 159 -15.18 -34.21 8.88
C ALA A 159 -15.28 -34.60 10.37
N ALA A 160 -15.42 -33.61 11.25
CA ALA A 160 -15.58 -33.79 12.69
C ALA A 160 -17.06 -33.87 13.13
N GLY A 161 -18.00 -34.06 12.19
CA GLY A 161 -19.42 -34.26 12.49
C GLY A 161 -20.27 -32.97 12.53
N GLY A 162 -19.67 -31.81 12.30
CA GLY A 162 -20.40 -30.56 12.15
C GLY A 162 -21.27 -30.55 10.88
N GLN A 163 -22.30 -29.70 10.86
CA GLN A 163 -23.20 -29.59 9.71
C GLN A 163 -22.89 -28.36 8.86
N PHE A 164 -23.19 -28.47 7.57
CA PHE A 164 -23.10 -27.38 6.61
C PHE A 164 -24.49 -27.16 5.99
N LEU A 165 -25.05 -25.96 6.15
CA LEU A 165 -26.44 -25.64 5.81
C LEU A 165 -26.54 -24.30 5.07
N ARG A 166 -27.61 -24.12 4.27
CA ARG A 166 -27.91 -22.83 3.63
C ARG A 166 -28.98 -22.06 4.42
N HIS A 167 -28.80 -20.75 4.56
CA HIS A 167 -29.82 -19.82 5.05
C HIS A 167 -30.27 -18.91 3.92
N ASP A 168 -31.55 -19.03 3.54
CA ASP A 168 -32.19 -18.31 2.44
C ASP A 168 -32.79 -16.95 2.86
N ASN A 169 -32.28 -16.35 3.95
CA ASN A 169 -32.76 -15.08 4.51
C ASN A 169 -34.26 -15.09 4.93
N THR A 170 -34.85 -16.27 5.15
CA THR A 170 -36.23 -16.42 5.64
C THR A 170 -36.29 -16.86 7.10
N LYS A 171 -37.40 -16.52 7.79
CA LYS A 171 -37.72 -17.06 9.12
C LYS A 171 -37.75 -18.60 9.12
N GLY A 172 -38.24 -19.18 8.04
CA GLY A 172 -38.36 -20.64 7.89
C GLY A 172 -37.00 -21.34 7.91
N SER A 173 -36.00 -20.85 7.16
CA SER A 173 -34.67 -21.46 7.19
C SER A 173 -33.93 -21.23 8.49
N ALA A 174 -34.00 -20.02 9.07
CA ALA A 174 -33.39 -19.74 10.37
C ALA A 174 -33.93 -20.68 11.46
N ARG A 175 -35.25 -20.87 11.48
CA ARG A 175 -35.90 -21.80 12.41
C ARG A 175 -35.45 -23.24 12.21
N ARG A 176 -35.43 -23.75 10.98
CA ARG A 176 -34.97 -25.13 10.68
C ARG A 176 -33.54 -25.39 11.15
N ILE A 177 -32.67 -24.39 11.02
CA ILE A 177 -31.27 -24.47 11.49
C ILE A 177 -31.24 -24.64 13.01
N VAL A 178 -31.96 -23.80 13.75
CA VAL A 178 -32.03 -23.85 15.22
C VAL A 178 -32.66 -25.14 15.71
N GLU A 179 -33.75 -25.59 15.11
CA GLU A 179 -34.43 -26.85 15.49
C GLU A 179 -33.54 -28.07 15.28
N ARG A 180 -32.73 -28.08 14.22
CA ARG A 180 -31.75 -29.15 14.00
C ARG A 180 -30.67 -29.12 15.09
N LEU A 181 -30.18 -27.94 15.46
CA LEU A 181 -29.16 -27.79 16.49
C LEU A 181 -29.69 -28.16 17.88
N LEU A 182 -30.96 -27.91 18.18
CA LEU A 182 -31.62 -28.31 19.43
C LEU A 182 -31.69 -29.83 19.66
N LYS A 183 -31.49 -30.63 18.60
CA LYS A 183 -31.44 -32.11 18.72
C LYS A 183 -30.08 -32.59 19.21
N ASN A 184 -29.05 -31.75 19.16
CA ASN A 184 -27.71 -32.11 19.64
C ASN A 184 -27.63 -32.02 21.17
N HIS A 185 -26.77 -32.84 21.76
CA HIS A 185 -26.47 -32.76 23.18
C HIS A 185 -25.49 -31.61 23.46
N PRO A 186 -25.72 -30.75 24.46
CA PRO A 186 -24.78 -29.68 24.82
C PRO A 186 -23.42 -30.26 25.26
N ILE A 187 -22.35 -29.73 24.68
CA ILE A 187 -20.97 -30.11 24.99
C ILE A 187 -20.24 -28.84 25.44
N PRO A 188 -19.52 -28.88 26.57
CA PRO A 188 -18.71 -27.74 26.99
C PRO A 188 -17.66 -27.41 25.93
N LEU A 189 -17.47 -26.13 25.65
CA LEU A 189 -16.44 -25.70 24.71
C LEU A 189 -15.05 -25.98 25.28
N GLN A 190 -14.07 -26.21 24.42
CA GLN A 190 -12.68 -26.45 24.81
C GLN A 190 -12.16 -25.36 25.75
N ILE A 191 -12.41 -24.09 25.42
CA ILE A 191 -11.98 -22.97 26.27
C ILE A 191 -12.61 -23.01 27.67
N GLN A 192 -13.86 -23.48 27.81
CA GLN A 192 -14.50 -23.63 29.12
C GLN A 192 -13.85 -24.76 29.95
N ILE A 193 -13.48 -25.86 29.29
CA ILE A 193 -12.75 -26.96 29.93
C ILE A 193 -11.38 -26.46 30.40
N GLU A 194 -10.66 -25.78 29.53
CA GLU A 194 -9.32 -25.26 29.79
C GLU A 194 -9.27 -24.25 30.93
N MET A 195 -10.20 -23.30 30.95
CA MET A 195 -10.31 -22.32 32.04
C MET A 195 -10.70 -22.97 33.36
N ARG A 196 -11.63 -23.94 33.34
CA ARG A 196 -12.01 -24.72 34.54
C ARG A 196 -10.81 -25.48 35.11
N ASP A 197 -9.96 -26.02 34.24
CA ASP A 197 -8.76 -26.76 34.63
C ASP A 197 -7.62 -25.81 35.07
N GLY A 198 -7.87 -24.50 35.18
CA GLY A 198 -6.99 -23.49 35.76
C GLY A 198 -6.07 -22.78 34.76
N LYS A 199 -6.24 -22.99 33.45
CA LYS A 199 -5.45 -22.28 32.44
C LYS A 199 -5.87 -20.81 32.34
N THR A 200 -4.89 -19.92 32.23
CA THR A 200 -5.13 -18.53 31.83
C THR A 200 -5.55 -18.45 30.37
N LEU A 201 -6.14 -17.32 29.95
CA LEU A 201 -6.60 -17.15 28.56
C LEU A 201 -5.48 -17.35 27.53
N GLU A 202 -4.27 -16.90 27.84
CA GLU A 202 -3.08 -17.05 26.98
C GLU A 202 -2.65 -18.53 26.81
N GLU A 203 -2.82 -19.35 27.86
CA GLU A 203 -2.49 -20.77 27.88
C GLU A 203 -3.56 -21.66 27.23
N THR A 204 -4.76 -21.12 26.95
CA THR A 204 -5.80 -21.84 26.20
C THR A 204 -5.35 -22.14 24.78
N ALA A 205 -5.93 -23.17 24.17
CA ALA A 205 -5.64 -23.52 22.78
C ALA A 205 -5.94 -22.37 21.81
N ALA A 206 -6.93 -21.52 22.13
CA ALA A 206 -7.28 -20.34 21.36
C ALA A 206 -6.29 -19.18 21.58
N GLY A 207 -5.91 -18.91 22.84
CA GLY A 207 -4.93 -17.86 23.18
C GLY A 207 -3.54 -18.15 22.65
N SER A 208 -3.09 -19.40 22.74
CA SER A 208 -1.79 -19.81 22.22
C SER A 208 -1.72 -19.72 20.69
N GLU A 209 -2.82 -20.01 19.98
CA GLU A 209 -2.88 -19.83 18.53
C GLU A 209 -2.82 -18.35 18.15
N LEU A 210 -3.60 -17.50 18.83
CA LEU A 210 -3.58 -16.04 18.62
C LEU A 210 -2.16 -15.47 18.85
N ALA A 211 -1.49 -15.90 19.92
CA ALA A 211 -0.11 -15.48 20.21
C ALA A 211 0.87 -15.95 19.12
N ALA A 212 0.71 -17.17 18.62
CA ALA A 212 1.55 -17.71 17.53
C ALA A 212 1.33 -16.96 16.21
N GLU A 213 0.11 -16.55 15.90
CA GLU A 213 -0.19 -15.72 14.72
C GLU A 213 0.39 -14.32 14.86
N LEU A 214 0.20 -13.65 16.01
CA LEU A 214 0.77 -12.32 16.26
C LEU A 214 2.29 -12.34 16.17
N LYS A 215 2.93 -13.41 16.65
CA LYS A 215 4.38 -13.61 16.51
C LYS A 215 4.83 -13.67 15.05
N LYS A 216 4.11 -14.39 14.18
CA LYS A 216 4.42 -14.45 12.74
C LYS A 216 4.37 -13.06 12.10
N VAL A 217 3.34 -12.28 12.41
CA VAL A 217 3.21 -10.90 11.91
C VAL A 217 4.36 -10.03 12.40
N VAL A 218 4.73 -10.12 13.67
CA VAL A 218 5.89 -9.39 14.22
C VAL A 218 7.19 -9.79 13.53
N ASP A 219 7.39 -11.08 13.27
CA ASP A 219 8.60 -11.57 12.61
C ASP A 219 8.67 -11.15 11.12
N GLU A 220 7.53 -11.12 10.42
CA GLU A 220 7.41 -10.58 9.05
C GLU A 220 7.72 -9.07 9.02
N LEU A 221 7.11 -8.27 9.90
CA LEU A 221 7.38 -6.83 10.00
C LEU A 221 8.84 -6.55 10.38
N ARG A 222 9.44 -7.35 11.24
CA ARG A 222 10.87 -7.22 11.58
C ARG A 222 11.76 -7.45 10.35
N LYS A 223 11.41 -8.43 9.52
CA LYS A 223 12.12 -8.68 8.27
C LYS A 223 11.96 -7.50 7.32
N GLU A 224 10.75 -7.00 7.13
CA GLU A 224 10.50 -5.84 6.27
C GLU A 224 11.24 -4.59 6.74
N VAL A 225 11.25 -4.30 8.05
CA VAL A 225 12.04 -3.20 8.62
C VAL A 225 13.54 -3.39 8.38
N LYS A 226 14.04 -4.62 8.40
CA LYS A 226 15.44 -4.91 8.11
C LYS A 226 15.74 -4.67 6.64
N ASP A 227 14.92 -5.21 5.74
CA ASP A 227 15.09 -5.08 4.29
C ASP A 227 15.04 -3.59 3.87
N LEU A 228 14.08 -2.83 4.39
CA LEU A 228 13.98 -1.37 4.17
C LEU A 228 15.21 -0.60 4.68
N LYS A 229 15.82 -1.02 5.80
CA LYS A 229 17.05 -0.41 6.30
C LYS A 229 18.24 -0.70 5.39
N GLU A 230 18.33 -1.90 4.84
CA GLU A 230 19.38 -2.27 3.89
C GLU A 230 19.23 -1.48 2.58
N GLU A 231 18.01 -1.39 2.03
CA GLU A 231 17.71 -0.57 0.85
C GLU A 231 18.05 0.91 1.08
N MET A 232 17.68 1.46 2.24
CA MET A 232 18.00 2.85 2.59
C MET A 232 19.51 3.08 2.69
N ALA A 233 20.28 2.11 3.22
CA ALA A 233 21.73 2.21 3.31
C ALA A 233 22.40 2.22 1.92
N VAL A 234 21.93 1.39 1.00
CA VAL A 234 22.41 1.37 -0.40
C VAL A 234 22.11 2.70 -1.09
N ALA A 235 20.88 3.21 -0.97
CA ALA A 235 20.49 4.48 -1.59
C ALA A 235 21.31 5.68 -1.07
N ILE A 236 21.67 5.69 0.22
CA ILE A 236 22.56 6.71 0.79
C ILE A 236 23.96 6.59 0.20
N ALA A 237 24.52 5.37 0.13
CA ALA A 237 25.85 5.15 -0.42
C ALA A 237 25.97 5.55 -1.89
N GLU A 238 25.00 5.17 -2.72
CA GLU A 238 24.94 5.54 -4.15
C GLU A 238 24.84 7.06 -4.32
N LYS A 239 24.03 7.74 -3.49
CA LYS A 239 23.92 9.20 -3.52
C LYS A 239 25.21 9.89 -3.12
N ASP A 240 25.91 9.40 -2.10
CA ASP A 240 27.18 9.96 -1.64
C ASP A 240 28.30 9.76 -2.69
N GLU A 241 28.28 8.63 -3.41
CA GLU A 241 29.22 8.36 -4.51
C GLU A 241 28.95 9.26 -5.72
N ALA A 242 27.69 9.39 -6.14
CA ALA A 242 27.30 10.29 -7.22
C ALA A 242 27.62 11.78 -6.92
N LEU A 243 27.50 12.20 -5.66
CA LEU A 243 27.85 13.56 -5.25
C LEU A 243 29.35 13.83 -5.38
N LYS A 244 30.20 12.86 -5.00
CA LYS A 244 31.66 12.97 -5.15
C LYS A 244 32.09 13.06 -6.61
N GLU A 245 31.49 12.25 -7.50
CA GLU A 245 31.78 12.32 -8.94
C GLU A 245 31.39 13.67 -9.53
N LEU A 246 30.19 14.17 -9.18
CA LEU A 246 29.71 15.47 -9.64
C LEU A 246 30.60 16.62 -9.15
N GLU A 247 31.09 16.57 -7.91
CA GLU A 247 32.03 17.57 -7.38
C GLU A 247 33.37 17.55 -8.11
N ALA A 248 33.91 16.36 -8.41
CA ALA A 248 35.14 16.20 -9.17
C ALA A 248 35.01 16.69 -10.63
N GLU A 249 33.88 16.41 -11.28
CA GLU A 249 33.61 16.87 -12.64
C GLU A 249 33.40 18.39 -12.67
N ARG A 250 32.66 18.93 -11.71
CA ARG A 250 32.49 20.38 -11.53
C ARG A 250 33.82 21.09 -11.30
N SER A 251 34.74 20.50 -10.53
CA SER A 251 36.07 21.10 -10.30
C SER A 251 36.92 21.12 -11.58
N LYS A 252 36.86 20.04 -12.38
CA LYS A 252 37.54 19.97 -13.68
C LYS A 252 37.01 21.02 -14.65
N ILE A 253 35.68 21.09 -14.82
CA ILE A 253 35.05 22.09 -15.69
C ILE A 253 35.43 23.50 -15.27
N LYS A 254 35.44 23.79 -13.96
CA LYS A 254 35.83 25.11 -13.46
C LYS A 254 37.28 25.46 -13.80
N ALA A 255 38.20 24.50 -13.67
CA ALA A 255 39.62 24.72 -14.02
C ALA A 255 39.80 24.93 -15.54
N GLU A 256 39.08 24.18 -16.37
CA GLU A 256 39.09 24.38 -17.83
C GLU A 256 38.52 25.74 -18.22
N MET A 257 37.42 26.17 -17.61
CA MET A 257 36.85 27.51 -17.83
C MET A 257 37.83 28.62 -17.47
N GLU A 258 38.57 28.47 -16.38
CA GLU A 258 39.58 29.44 -15.96
C GLU A 258 40.76 29.50 -16.94
N ASN A 259 41.23 28.35 -17.42
CA ASN A 259 42.26 28.28 -18.46
C ASN A 259 41.80 28.93 -19.77
N ILE A 260 40.60 28.60 -20.25
CA ILE A 260 40.02 29.20 -21.46
C ILE A 260 39.84 30.71 -21.29
N SER A 261 39.42 31.18 -20.12
CA SER A 261 39.29 32.61 -19.85
C SER A 261 40.64 33.32 -19.89
N ASN A 262 41.68 32.72 -19.32
CA ASN A 262 43.05 33.25 -19.36
C ASN A 262 43.61 33.27 -20.80
N GLU A 263 43.34 32.22 -21.58
CA GLU A 263 43.71 32.15 -23.00
C GLU A 263 42.98 33.21 -23.82
N GLN A 264 41.67 33.40 -23.61
CA GLN A 264 40.89 34.46 -24.25
C GLN A 264 41.42 35.85 -23.88
N ALA A 265 41.73 36.11 -22.61
CA ALA A 265 42.29 37.39 -22.19
C ALA A 265 43.64 37.66 -22.88
N THR A 266 44.49 36.62 -22.99
CA THR A 266 45.78 36.70 -23.67
C THR A 266 45.62 36.93 -25.17
N ALA A 267 44.69 36.22 -25.82
CA ALA A 267 44.38 36.36 -27.24
C ALA A 267 43.83 37.76 -27.55
N ASN A 268 42.89 38.25 -26.73
CA ASN A 268 42.33 39.61 -26.86
C ASN A 268 43.41 40.68 -26.73
N LYS A 269 44.34 40.53 -25.78
CA LYS A 269 45.48 41.45 -25.64
C LYS A 269 46.37 41.44 -26.89
N LYS A 270 46.73 40.25 -27.40
CA LYS A 270 47.51 40.12 -28.64
C LYS A 270 46.80 40.74 -29.84
N LEU A 271 45.48 40.57 -29.95
CA LEU A 271 44.68 41.15 -31.03
C LEU A 271 44.69 42.68 -30.97
N GLN A 272 44.50 43.27 -29.78
CA GLN A 272 44.61 44.71 -29.58
C GLN A 272 46.00 45.26 -29.94
N ASP A 273 47.06 44.55 -29.58
CA ASP A 273 48.43 44.95 -29.91
C ASP A 273 48.69 44.89 -31.44
N LEU A 274 48.16 43.85 -32.11
CA LEU A 274 48.19 43.72 -33.57
C LEU A 274 47.41 44.83 -34.29
N GLU A 275 46.21 45.16 -33.82
CA GLU A 275 45.39 46.26 -34.37
C GLU A 275 46.13 47.60 -34.25
N ARG A 276 46.74 47.89 -33.09
CA ARG A 276 47.56 49.09 -32.89
C ARG A 276 48.74 49.15 -33.86
N ALA A 277 49.46 48.04 -34.02
CA ALA A 277 50.58 47.96 -34.96
C ALA A 277 50.14 48.17 -36.42
N GLN A 278 48.98 47.64 -36.82
CA GLN A 278 48.42 47.87 -38.15
C GLN A 278 48.01 49.32 -38.38
N VAL A 279 47.42 49.99 -37.39
CA VAL A 279 47.08 51.42 -37.49
C VAL A 279 48.34 52.25 -37.68
N VAL A 280 49.38 52.04 -36.86
CA VAL A 280 50.67 52.75 -36.99
C VAL A 280 51.29 52.50 -38.37
N SER A 281 51.32 51.24 -38.82
CA SER A 281 51.86 50.90 -40.14
C SER A 281 51.09 51.56 -41.29
N ARG A 282 49.75 51.66 -41.21
CA ARG A 282 48.92 52.35 -42.21
C ARG A 282 49.19 53.86 -42.22
N GLU A 283 49.31 54.48 -41.06
CA GLU A 283 49.65 55.91 -40.95
C GLU A 283 51.03 56.19 -41.56
N GLU A 284 52.01 55.32 -41.30
CA GLU A 284 53.35 55.44 -41.86
C GLU A 284 53.35 55.25 -43.39
N GLN A 285 52.63 54.24 -43.90
CA GLN A 285 52.44 54.06 -45.34
C GLN A 285 51.79 55.28 -46.00
N ALA A 286 50.75 55.86 -45.37
CA ALA A 286 50.11 57.06 -45.88
C ALA A 286 51.06 58.27 -45.91
N ARG A 287 51.91 58.44 -44.87
CA ARG A 287 52.94 59.49 -44.84
C ARG A 287 53.99 59.31 -45.94
N ILE A 288 54.49 58.09 -46.13
CA ILE A 288 55.47 57.78 -47.19
C ILE A 288 54.85 58.06 -48.57
N GLN A 289 53.60 57.66 -48.78
CA GLN A 289 52.91 57.87 -50.05
C GLN A 289 52.70 59.36 -50.35
N SER A 290 52.31 60.17 -49.35
CA SER A 290 52.22 61.62 -49.48
C SER A 290 53.56 62.28 -49.79
N LEU A 291 54.65 61.86 -49.12
CA LEU A 291 56.00 62.35 -49.40
C LEU A 291 56.46 62.03 -50.83
N LEU A 292 56.19 60.81 -51.30
CA LEU A 292 56.50 60.41 -52.68
C LEU A 292 55.74 61.27 -53.69
N GLU A 293 54.49 61.62 -53.41
CA GLU A 293 53.67 62.49 -54.27
C GLU A 293 54.26 63.90 -54.32
N ILE A 294 54.63 64.48 -53.17
CA ILE A 294 55.31 65.78 -53.09
C ILE A 294 56.63 65.76 -53.88
N VAL A 295 57.48 64.75 -53.67
CA VAL A 295 58.75 64.62 -54.38
C VAL A 295 58.52 64.51 -55.89
N ARG A 296 57.51 63.75 -56.31
CA ARG A 296 57.14 63.57 -57.72
C ARG A 296 56.71 64.88 -58.36
N GLU A 297 55.83 65.63 -57.69
CA GLU A 297 55.41 66.97 -58.14
C GLU A 297 56.59 67.94 -58.24
N GLU A 298 57.52 67.90 -57.28
CA GLU A 298 58.74 68.71 -57.32
C GLU A 298 59.67 68.35 -58.47
N THR A 299 59.90 67.05 -58.71
CA THR A 299 60.69 66.58 -59.86
C THR A 299 60.05 66.99 -61.18
N ASP A 300 58.73 66.84 -61.31
CA ASP A 300 58.01 67.25 -62.51
C ASP A 300 58.08 68.77 -62.71
N ARG A 301 58.00 69.55 -61.63
CA ARG A 301 58.16 71.01 -61.66
C ARG A 301 59.56 71.42 -62.11
N LYS A 302 60.61 70.84 -61.51
CA LYS A 302 62.01 71.06 -61.91
C LYS A 302 62.25 70.66 -63.37
N HIS A 303 61.67 69.54 -63.83
CA HIS A 303 61.77 69.09 -65.20
C HIS A 303 61.09 70.08 -66.18
N ARG A 304 59.90 70.59 -65.84
CA ARG A 304 59.23 71.64 -66.61
C ARG A 304 60.03 72.94 -66.66
N ASP A 305 60.60 73.37 -65.53
CA ASP A 305 61.41 74.58 -65.46
C ASP A 305 62.71 74.45 -66.28
N LEU A 306 63.35 73.27 -66.25
CA LEU A 306 64.51 72.96 -67.09
C LEU A 306 64.16 73.00 -68.59
N LEU A 307 63.06 72.37 -68.99
CA LEU A 307 62.58 72.42 -70.38
C LEU A 307 62.26 73.85 -70.82
N ARG A 308 61.72 74.68 -69.92
CA ARG A 308 61.45 76.10 -70.17
C ARG A 308 62.73 76.91 -70.34
N SER A 309 63.73 76.66 -69.49
CA SER A 309 65.07 77.27 -69.57
C SER A 309 65.77 76.91 -70.88
N MET A 310 65.77 75.62 -71.26
CA MET A 310 66.33 75.16 -72.53
C MET A 310 65.62 75.80 -73.72
N ARG A 311 64.28 75.86 -73.71
CA ARG A 311 63.51 76.52 -74.77
C ARG A 311 63.83 78.02 -74.87
N HIS A 312 64.07 78.69 -73.74
CA HIS A 312 64.51 80.08 -73.72
C HIS A 312 65.93 80.25 -74.29
N GLN A 313 66.88 79.38 -73.93
CA GLN A 313 68.23 79.38 -74.50
C GLN A 313 68.22 79.13 -76.02
N VAL A 314 67.41 78.18 -76.50
CA VAL A 314 67.25 77.94 -77.95
C VAL A 314 66.64 79.15 -78.65
N SER A 315 65.64 79.82 -78.07
CA SER A 315 65.10 81.06 -78.64
C SER A 315 66.09 82.22 -78.67
N VAL A 316 67.00 82.33 -77.69
CA VAL A 316 68.06 83.36 -77.68
C VAL A 316 69.12 83.05 -78.74
N ILE A 317 69.46 81.78 -78.97
CA ILE A 317 70.41 81.35 -80.00
C ILE A 317 69.85 81.57 -81.42
N PHE A 318 68.55 81.38 -81.64
CA PHE A 318 67.90 81.61 -82.94
C PHE A 318 67.54 83.09 -83.23
N ALA A 319 67.78 84.00 -82.28
CA ALA A 319 67.51 85.44 -82.44
C ALA A 319 68.78 86.28 -82.69
N LEU A 320 69.95 85.64 -82.83
CA LEU A 320 71.23 86.19 -83.29
C LEU A 320 71.50 85.76 -84.73
#